data_AF-A0A7Y9L5K8-F1
#
_entry.id   AF-A0A7Y9L5K8-F1
#
_cell.length_a   1.000
_cell.length_b   1.000
_cell.length_c   1.000
_cell.angle_alpha   90.00
_cell.angle_beta   90.00
_cell.angle_gamma   90.00
#
_symmetry.space_group_name_H-M   'P 1'
#
loop_
_entity.id
_entity.type
_entity.pdbx_description
1 polymer ?
#
loop_
_entity_poly.entity_id
_entity_poly.type
_entity_poly.pdbx_seq_one_letter_code
_entity_poly.pdbx_strand_id
1 'polypeptide(L)'
;MEDVLLLLILAPTALFLILKFDTKQNRKIKKVLKDTHNIQPLFLMRAAEQKLKELNTQLYGNITLIANGAPSGRININEGARQMLISQLSKLTSNYNLGELNLKEYNNKLSEMIQTINQVKYLNFEQINN
;
A
#
# COMPACT_ATOMS: atom_id res chain seq x y z
N MET A 1 -42.74 -17.01 -33.33
CA MET A 1 -43.08 -15.59 -33.06
C MET A 1 -42.74 -15.20 -31.62
N GLU A 2 -42.93 -16.09 -30.64
CA GLU A 2 -42.56 -15.84 -29.24
C GLU A 2 -41.07 -15.56 -29.03
N ASP A 3 -40.16 -16.29 -29.68
CA ASP A 3 -38.72 -16.05 -29.52
C ASP A 3 -38.29 -14.63 -29.96
N VAL A 4 -38.90 -14.14 -31.06
CA VAL A 4 -38.63 -12.79 -31.58
C VAL A 4 -39.19 -11.72 -30.63
N LEU A 5 -40.36 -11.96 -30.02
CA LEU A 5 -40.95 -11.09 -29.00
C LEU A 5 -40.11 -11.06 -27.71
N LEU A 6 -39.58 -12.21 -27.28
CA LEU A 6 -38.68 -12.31 -26.12
C LEU A 6 -37.40 -11.49 -26.35
N LEU A 7 -36.78 -11.63 -27.53
CA LEU A 7 -35.56 -10.89 -27.88
C LEU A 7 -35.81 -9.38 -27.97
N LEU A 8 -36.98 -8.98 -28.50
CA LEU A 8 -37.43 -7.59 -28.59
C LEU A 8 -37.59 -6.92 -27.21
N ILE A 9 -37.96 -7.67 -26.17
CA ILE A 9 -38.16 -7.15 -24.81
C ILE A 9 -36.87 -7.26 -23.98
N LEU A 10 -36.12 -8.36 -24.14
CA LEU A 10 -34.93 -8.64 -23.33
C LEU A 10 -33.79 -7.68 -23.65
N ALA A 11 -33.55 -7.41 -24.93
CA ALA A 11 -32.47 -6.52 -25.38
C ALA A 11 -32.57 -5.08 -24.82
N PRO A 12 -33.70 -4.37 -24.92
CA PRO A 12 -33.82 -3.02 -24.35
C PRO A 12 -33.80 -3.05 -22.82
N THR A 13 -34.33 -4.09 -22.19
CA THR A 13 -34.30 -4.25 -20.73
C THR A 13 -32.87 -4.40 -20.22
N ALA A 14 -32.06 -5.25 -20.86
CA ALA A 14 -30.65 -5.41 -20.54
C ALA A 14 -29.88 -4.11 -20.77
N LEU A 15 -30.12 -3.41 -21.88
CA LEU A 15 -29.48 -2.12 -22.17
C LEU A 15 -29.80 -1.08 -21.09
N PHE A 16 -31.07 -1.00 -20.68
CA PHE A 16 -31.52 -0.10 -19.61
C PHE A 16 -30.85 -0.42 -18.27
N LEU A 17 -30.75 -1.70 -17.92
CA LEU A 17 -30.07 -2.14 -16.70
C LEU A 17 -28.56 -1.82 -16.74
N ILE A 18 -27.89 -2.03 -17.87
CA ILE A 18 -26.47 -1.68 -18.06
C ILE A 18 -26.27 -0.18 -17.89
N LEU A 19 -27.10 0.66 -18.52
CA LEU A 19 -27.01 2.12 -18.40
C LEU A 19 -27.30 2.60 -16.97
N LYS A 20 -28.30 2.01 -16.29
CA LYS A 20 -28.61 2.30 -14.88
C LYS A 20 -27.49 1.87 -13.95
N PHE A 21 -26.87 0.73 -14.21
CA PHE A 21 -25.75 0.24 -13.44
C PHE A 21 -24.52 1.13 -13.65
N ASP A 22 -24.21 1.48 -14.89
CA ASP A 22 -23.10 2.38 -15.24
C ASP A 22 -23.27 3.76 -14.61
N THR A 23 -24.46 4.37 -14.70
CA THR A 23 -24.74 5.65 -14.02
C THR A 23 -24.67 5.55 -12.50
N LYS A 24 -25.12 4.44 -11.90
CA LYS A 24 -25.04 4.22 -10.45
C LYS A 24 -23.58 4.01 -10.00
N GLN A 25 -22.79 3.26 -10.76
CA GLN A 25 -21.36 3.05 -10.50
C GLN A 25 -20.57 4.35 -10.67
N ASN A 26 -20.79 5.09 -11.75
CA ASN A 26 -20.12 6.37 -11.98
C ASN A 26 -20.42 7.39 -10.89
N ARG A 27 -21.62 7.37 -10.29
CA ARG A 27 -21.94 8.20 -9.12
C ARG A 27 -21.17 7.77 -7.87
N LYS A 28 -21.01 6.47 -7.64
CA LYS A 28 -20.19 5.96 -6.51
C LYS A 28 -18.72 6.30 -6.69
N ILE A 29 -18.17 6.08 -7.89
CA ILE A 29 -16.79 6.40 -8.24
C ILE A 29 -16.57 7.91 -8.12
N LYS A 30 -17.45 8.74 -8.68
CA LYS A 30 -17.38 10.21 -8.52
C LYS A 30 -17.52 10.64 -7.07
N LYS A 31 -18.31 9.95 -6.25
CA LYS A 31 -18.40 10.24 -4.81
C LYS A 31 -17.11 9.90 -4.08
N VAL A 32 -16.53 8.71 -4.31
CA VAL A 32 -15.22 8.32 -3.77
C VAL A 32 -14.12 9.27 -4.26
N LEU A 33 -14.12 9.64 -5.54
CA LEU A 33 -13.19 10.61 -6.15
C LEU A 33 -13.38 12.04 -5.62
N LYS A 34 -14.61 12.44 -5.29
CA LYS A 34 -14.92 13.75 -4.72
C LYS A 34 -14.59 13.81 -3.23
N ASP A 35 -14.71 12.70 -2.51
CA ASP A 35 -14.20 12.56 -1.15
C ASP A 35 -12.65 12.46 -1.14
N THR A 36 -12.02 12.12 -2.28
CA THR A 36 -10.57 12.15 -2.52
C THR A 36 -10.11 13.31 -3.43
N HIS A 37 -10.90 14.39 -3.54
CA HIS A 37 -10.74 15.50 -4.49
C HIS A 37 -9.41 16.29 -4.38
N ASN A 38 -8.53 15.95 -3.44
CA ASN A 38 -7.18 16.51 -3.38
C ASN A 38 -6.16 15.56 -4.07
N ILE A 39 -6.25 15.52 -5.41
CA ILE A 39 -5.14 15.39 -6.39
C ILE A 39 -4.14 14.19 -6.32
N GLN A 40 -4.22 13.23 -5.39
CA GLN A 40 -3.08 12.32 -5.16
C GLN A 40 -3.30 10.80 -5.14
N PRO A 41 -4.37 10.15 -5.63
CA PRO A 41 -4.45 8.69 -5.53
C PRO A 41 -3.25 7.98 -6.21
N LEU A 42 -2.81 8.47 -7.38
CA LEU A 42 -1.67 7.88 -8.10
C LEU A 42 -0.31 8.21 -7.46
N PHE A 43 -0.09 9.45 -7.04
CA PHE A 43 1.16 9.86 -6.38
C PHE A 43 1.31 9.27 -4.99
N LEU A 44 0.22 9.18 -4.24
CA LEU A 44 0.17 8.56 -2.92
C LEU A 44 0.37 7.04 -3.02
N MET A 45 -0.18 6.40 -4.07
CA MET A 45 0.06 5.00 -4.38
C MET A 45 1.53 4.76 -4.74
N ARG A 46 2.11 5.57 -5.64
CA ARG A 46 3.55 5.53 -5.97
C ARG A 46 4.42 5.73 -4.74
N ALA A 47 4.07 6.67 -3.86
CA ALA A 47 4.79 6.92 -2.62
C ALA A 47 4.70 5.73 -1.65
N ALA A 48 3.51 5.12 -1.52
CA ALA A 48 3.33 3.91 -0.71
C ALA A 48 4.14 2.73 -1.26
N GLU A 49 4.14 2.52 -2.58
CA GLU A 49 4.95 1.49 -3.26
C GLU A 49 6.45 1.68 -3.02
N GLN A 50 6.94 2.93 -3.14
CA GLN A 50 8.34 3.27 -2.87
C GLN A 50 8.71 2.99 -1.42
N LYS A 51 7.87 3.40 -0.46
CA LYS A 51 8.08 3.14 0.97
C LYS A 51 8.06 1.65 1.31
N LEU A 52 7.16 0.88 0.69
CA LEU A 52 7.12 -0.57 0.85
C LEU A 52 8.40 -1.22 0.31
N LYS A 53 8.87 -0.79 -0.86
CA LYS A 53 10.14 -1.26 -1.44
C LYS A 53 11.33 -0.93 -0.55
N GLU A 54 11.35 0.28 0.01
CA GLU A 54 12.36 0.70 0.98
C GLU A 54 12.32 -0.19 2.23
N LEU A 55 11.16 -0.39 2.85
CA LEU A 55 10.99 -1.27 4.01
C LEU A 55 11.45 -2.70 3.71
N ASN A 56 11.08 -3.25 2.55
CA ASN A 56 11.54 -4.57 2.15
C ASN A 56 13.06 -4.62 1.96
N THR A 57 13.66 -3.57 1.41
CA THR A 57 15.12 -3.48 1.26
C THR A 57 15.80 -3.37 2.63
N GLN A 58 15.20 -2.62 3.56
CA GLN A 58 15.76 -2.44 4.90
C GLN A 58 15.58 -3.68 5.80
N LEU A 59 14.49 -4.43 5.63
CA LEU A 59 14.17 -5.62 6.42
C LEU A 59 14.75 -6.90 5.81
N TYR A 60 14.81 -7.04 4.48
CA TYR A 60 15.27 -8.27 3.83
C TYR A 60 16.59 -8.13 3.07
N GLY A 61 17.03 -6.89 2.80
CA GLY A 61 18.29 -6.63 2.14
C GLY A 61 19.48 -6.71 3.11
N ASN A 62 20.62 -7.16 2.59
CA ASN A 62 21.90 -6.94 3.25
C ASN A 62 22.24 -5.44 3.16
N ILE A 63 21.90 -4.65 4.18
CA ILE A 63 22.32 -3.24 4.25
C ILE A 63 23.83 -3.23 4.48
N THR A 64 24.58 -2.97 3.41
CA THR A 64 26.03 -2.75 3.48
C THR A 64 26.23 -1.28 3.76
N LEU A 65 26.80 -0.94 4.92
CA LEU A 65 27.17 0.45 5.22
C LEU A 65 28.34 0.84 4.35
N ILE A 66 28.23 1.94 3.61
CA ILE A 66 29.36 2.55 2.91
C ILE A 66 29.69 3.85 3.64
N ALA A 67 30.76 3.86 4.42
CA ALA A 67 31.39 5.08 4.89
C ALA A 67 32.68 5.30 4.09
N ASN A 68 32.90 6.52 3.57
CA ASN A 68 34.10 6.90 2.83
C ASN A 68 34.47 5.94 1.67
N GLY A 69 33.48 5.42 0.94
CA GLY A 69 33.72 4.56 -0.22
C GLY A 69 34.16 3.12 0.09
N ALA A 70 34.19 2.70 1.36
CA ALA A 70 34.51 1.34 1.77
C ALA A 70 33.36 0.69 2.56
N PRO A 71 33.07 -0.61 2.39
CA PRO A 71 32.06 -1.31 3.17
C PRO A 71 32.49 -1.39 4.65
N SER A 72 31.77 -0.66 5.52
CA SER A 72 32.16 -0.39 6.92
C SER A 72 31.38 -1.22 7.95
N GLY A 73 30.57 -2.19 7.50
CA GLY A 73 29.82 -3.08 8.37
C GLY A 73 28.43 -3.43 7.86
N ARG A 74 27.74 -4.32 8.57
CA ARG A 74 26.33 -4.67 8.37
C ARG A 74 25.54 -4.11 9.54
N ILE A 75 24.50 -3.31 9.28
CA ILE A 75 23.54 -2.98 10.35
C ILE A 75 22.73 -4.23 10.60
N ASN A 76 23.05 -4.97 11.64
CA ASN A 76 22.26 -6.11 12.05
C ASN A 76 21.16 -5.58 12.97
N ILE A 77 19.98 -5.27 12.41
CA ILE A 77 18.77 -5.11 13.23
C ILE A 77 18.64 -6.43 13.99
N ASN A 78 18.50 -6.38 15.32
CA ASN A 78 18.26 -7.57 16.14
C ASN A 78 17.20 -8.46 15.45
N GLU A 79 17.53 -9.74 15.23
CA GLU A 79 16.70 -10.65 14.42
C GLU A 79 15.28 -10.80 14.98
N GLY A 80 15.10 -10.72 16.30
CA GLY A 80 13.78 -10.70 16.93
C GLY A 80 12.99 -9.41 16.63
N ALA A 81 13.63 -8.24 16.72
CA ALA A 81 13.01 -6.96 16.36
C ALA A 81 12.66 -6.91 14.86
N ARG A 82 13.53 -7.46 14.02
CA ARG A 82 13.32 -7.61 12.58
C ARG A 82 12.11 -8.49 12.26
N GLN A 83 11.98 -9.65 12.91
CA GLN A 83 10.83 -10.54 12.73
C GLN A 83 9.50 -9.90 13.19
N MET A 84 9.52 -9.16 14.29
CA MET A 84 8.35 -8.39 14.74
C MET A 84 7.93 -7.34 13.71
N LEU A 85 8.88 -6.58 13.16
CA LEU A 85 8.62 -5.60 12.11
C LEU A 85 8.11 -6.26 10.82
N ILE A 86 8.68 -7.39 10.41
CA ILE A 86 8.18 -8.17 9.27
C ILE A 86 6.72 -8.58 9.47
N SER A 87 6.37 -9.08 10.65
CA SER A 87 5.00 -9.47 10.99
C SER A 87 4.03 -8.28 10.93
N GLN A 88 4.44 -7.13 11.48
CA GLN A 88 3.64 -5.90 11.44
C GLN A 88 3.44 -5.39 10.00
N LEU A 89 4.47 -5.45 9.15
CA LEU A 89 4.38 -5.04 7.74
C LEU A 89 3.45 -5.94 6.94
N SER A 90 3.51 -7.25 7.19
CA SER A 90 2.63 -8.25 6.58
C SER A 90 1.18 -7.99 6.96
N LYS A 91 0.90 -7.79 8.26
CA LYS A 91 -0.44 -7.44 8.75
C LYS A 91 -0.96 -6.13 8.15
N LEU A 92 -0.11 -5.10 8.11
CA LEU A 92 -0.47 -3.80 7.54
C LEU A 92 -0.85 -3.91 6.05
N THR A 93 -0.08 -4.68 5.29
CA THR A 93 -0.32 -4.92 3.85
C THR A 93 -1.58 -5.76 3.64
N SER A 94 -1.81 -6.76 4.48
CA SER A 94 -3.03 -7.57 4.45
C SER A 94 -4.28 -6.71 4.71
N ASN A 95 -4.26 -5.87 5.74
CA ASN A 95 -5.40 -5.00 6.07
C ASN A 95 -5.71 -3.99 4.95
N TYR A 96 -4.68 -3.50 4.26
CA TYR A 96 -4.87 -2.67 3.06
C TYR A 96 -5.49 -3.47 1.90
N ASN A 97 -4.99 -4.67 1.62
CA ASN A 97 -5.51 -5.53 0.54
C ASN A 97 -6.96 -5.99 0.77
N LEU A 98 -7.35 -6.16 2.04
CA LEU A 98 -8.73 -6.48 2.44
C LEU A 98 -9.67 -5.26 2.41
N GLY A 99 -9.14 -4.06 2.17
CA GLY A 99 -9.91 -2.81 2.17
C GLY A 99 -10.26 -2.28 3.56
N GLU A 100 -9.66 -2.83 4.62
CA GLU A 100 -9.86 -2.38 6.01
C GLU A 100 -9.12 -1.06 6.29
N LEU A 101 -8.14 -0.69 5.46
CA LEU A 101 -7.40 0.56 5.52
C LEU A 101 -7.50 1.32 4.20
N ASN A 102 -7.66 2.64 4.29
CA ASN A 102 -7.55 3.47 3.09
C ASN A 102 -6.07 3.74 2.74
N LEU A 103 -5.81 4.13 1.49
CA LEU A 103 -4.45 4.36 0.98
C LEU A 103 -3.67 5.42 1.77
N LYS A 104 -4.36 6.43 2.32
CA LYS A 104 -3.74 7.49 3.12
C LYS A 104 -3.26 6.98 4.47
N GLU A 105 -4.09 6.20 5.16
CA GLU A 105 -3.74 5.54 6.41
C GLU A 105 -2.61 4.52 6.22
N TYR A 106 -2.67 3.73 5.15
CA TYR A 106 -1.60 2.81 4.79
C TYR A 106 -0.26 3.54 4.57
N ASN A 107 -0.25 4.59 3.74
CA ASN A 107 0.95 5.39 3.48
C ASN A 107 1.51 6.07 4.74
N ASN A 108 0.65 6.54 5.65
CA ASN A 108 1.09 7.13 6.93
C ASN A 108 1.73 6.07 7.82
N LYS A 109 1.10 4.90 7.99
CA LYS A 109 1.64 3.79 8.79
C LYS A 109 2.97 3.25 8.22
N LEU A 110 3.14 3.21 6.90
CA LEU A 110 4.43 2.89 6.29
C LEU A 110 5.52 3.92 6.65
N SER A 111 5.15 5.19 6.75
CA SER A 111 6.09 6.28 7.12
C SER A 111 6.53 6.16 8.58
N GLU A 112 5.58 5.89 9.48
CA GLU A 112 5.85 5.62 10.90
C GLU A 112 6.79 4.42 11.04
N MET A 113 6.56 3.36 10.26
CA MET A 113 7.37 2.15 10.31
C MET A 113 8.82 2.39 9.84
N ILE A 114 9.02 3.20 8.80
CA ILE A 114 10.36 3.62 8.36
C ILE A 114 11.08 4.40 9.46
N GLN A 115 10.37 5.31 10.14
CA GLN A 115 10.95 6.06 11.27
C GLN A 115 11.37 5.13 12.41
N THR A 116 10.53 4.17 12.79
CA THR A 116 10.84 3.17 13.83
C THR A 116 12.07 2.35 13.46
N ILE A 117 12.19 1.89 12.21
CA ILE A 117 13.37 1.14 11.76
C ILE A 117 14.63 2.00 11.85
N ASN A 118 14.56 3.25 11.42
CA ASN A 118 15.71 4.16 11.51
C ASN A 118 16.13 4.38 12.97
N GLN A 119 15.18 4.61 13.88
CA GLN A 119 15.46 4.74 15.32
C GLN A 119 16.12 3.48 15.91
N VAL A 120 15.58 2.30 15.61
CA VAL A 120 16.15 1.02 16.06
C VAL A 120 17.56 0.82 15.51
N LYS A 121 17.83 1.26 14.29
CA LYS A 121 19.21 1.23 13.74
C LYS A 121 20.14 2.15 14.53
N TYR A 122 19.75 3.41 14.77
CA TYR A 122 20.56 4.37 15.54
C TYR A 122 20.89 3.86 16.95
N LEU A 123 19.92 3.29 17.67
CA LEU A 123 20.15 2.73 19.01
C LEU A 123 21.12 1.55 19.01
N ASN A 124 21.09 0.70 17.98
CA ASN A 124 22.06 -0.40 17.85
C ASN A 124 23.49 0.11 17.55
N PHE A 125 23.64 1.26 16.87
CA PHE A 125 24.96 1.84 16.63
C PHE A 125 25.63 2.37 17.90
N GLU A 126 24.86 2.99 18.80
CA GLU A 126 25.41 3.47 20.07
C GLU A 126 25.88 2.33 20.98
N GLN A 127 25.23 1.16 20.92
CA GLN A 127 25.61 -0.01 21.71
C GLN A 127 26.86 -0.75 21.19
N ILE A 128 27.23 -0.57 19.92
CA ILE A 128 28.44 -1.20 19.34
C ILE A 128 29.68 -0.31 19.56
N ASN A 129 29.50 0.99 19.78
CA ASN A 129 30.57 1.97 19.93
C ASN A 129 30.96 2.31 21.39
N ASN A 130 30.38 1.62 22.37
CA ASN A 130 30.71 1.68 23.80
C ASN A 130 31.27 0.32 24.25
#